data_AF-A0AAN9XKX5-F1
#
_entry.id   AF-A0AAN9XKX5-F1
#
_cell.length_a   1.000
_cell.length_b   1.000
_cell.length_c   1.000
_cell.angle_alpha   90.00
_cell.angle_beta   90.00
_cell.angle_gamma   90.00
#
_symmetry.space_group_name_H-M   'P 1'
#
loop_
_entity.id
_entity.type
_entity.pdbx_description
1 polymer ?
#
loop_
_entity_poly.entity_id
_entity_poly.type
_entity_poly.pdbx_seq_one_letter_code
_entity_poly.pdbx_strand_id
1 'polypeptide(L)'
;MNMCSKCYKDMLLKQEQDKFAASSVENIVNGNSNGSGKQAVTTGAVDVQVGTVEVKSVCAQSSVDSSSGETLEMKAKTGPSRCATCRKRVGLTGFSCKCGNLFCAMHRYSDKHDCPFDYRTVGQDAIAKANPVIKADKLDKI
;
A
#
# COMPACT_ATOMS: atom_id res chain seq x y z
N MET A 1 -24.64 4.66 22.39
CA MET A 1 -23.19 4.42 22.56
C MET A 1 -22.42 4.94 21.34
N ASN A 2 -21.37 5.74 21.52
CA ASN A 2 -20.48 6.14 20.42
C ASN A 2 -19.47 5.02 20.12
N MET A 3 -19.89 4.05 19.31
CA MET A 3 -19.03 2.94 18.88
C MET A 3 -18.25 3.32 17.62
N CYS A 4 -16.97 2.92 17.54
CA CYS A 4 -16.20 3.08 16.32
C CYS A 4 -16.73 2.14 15.22
N SER A 5 -16.38 2.43 13.96
CA SER A 5 -16.87 1.69 12.79
C SER A 5 -16.56 0.19 12.81
N LYS A 6 -15.54 -0.23 13.57
CA LYS A 6 -15.20 -1.65 13.77
C LYS A 6 -16.12 -2.31 14.80
N CYS A 7 -16.25 -1.73 15.98
CA CYS A 7 -17.11 -2.28 17.04
C CYS A 7 -18.59 -2.31 16.65
N TYR A 8 -19.06 -1.36 15.84
CA TYR A 8 -20.43 -1.37 15.33
C TYR A 8 -20.67 -2.55 14.36
N LYS A 9 -19.72 -2.84 13.45
CA LYS A 9 -19.82 -3.98 12.54
C LYS A 9 -19.75 -5.32 13.29
N ASP A 10 -18.87 -5.42 14.27
CA ASP A 10 -18.72 -6.64 15.08
C ASP A 10 -20.00 -6.91 15.89
N MET A 11 -20.65 -5.86 16.40
CA MET A 11 -21.94 -5.97 17.10
C MET A 11 -23.07 -6.43 16.18
N LEU A 12 -23.12 -5.96 14.93
CA LEU A 12 -24.11 -6.41 13.94
C LEU A 12 -23.92 -7.89 13.57
N LEU A 13 -22.68 -8.30 13.32
CA LEU A 13 -22.35 -9.70 13.02
C LEU A 13 -22.70 -10.63 14.20
N LYS A 14 -22.43 -10.19 15.43
CA LYS A 14 -22.81 -10.91 16.65
C LYS A 14 -24.34 -11.03 16.77
N GLN A 15 -25.07 -9.95 16.51
CA GLN A 15 -26.52 -9.96 16.55
C GLN A 15 -27.13 -10.89 15.50
N GLU A 16 -26.56 -10.97 14.29
CA GLU A 16 -26.99 -11.92 13.27
C GLU A 16 -26.76 -13.37 13.71
N GLN A 17 -25.58 -13.69 14.26
CA GLN A 17 -25.29 -15.04 14.78
C GLN A 17 -26.24 -15.45 15.91
N ASP A 18 -26.52 -14.54 16.86
CA ASP A 18 -27.44 -14.81 17.96
C ASP A 18 -28.88 -15.00 17.44
N LYS A 19 -29.29 -14.27 16.40
CA LYS A 19 -30.58 -14.46 15.71
C LYS A 19 -30.67 -15.80 14.99
N PHE A 20 -29.60 -16.22 14.30
CA PHE A 20 -29.55 -17.53 13.66
C PHE A 20 -29.60 -18.67 14.69
N ALA A 21 -28.92 -18.52 15.82
CA ALA A 21 -28.96 -19.50 16.91
C ALA A 21 -30.35 -19.57 17.57
N ALA A 22 -31.01 -18.43 17.79
CA ALA A 22 -32.37 -18.37 18.33
C ALA A 22 -33.40 -18.99 17.37
N SER A 23 -33.31 -18.70 16.07
CA SER A 23 -34.21 -19.30 15.07
C SER A 23 -33.96 -20.80 14.89
N SER A 24 -32.72 -21.26 15.03
CA SER A 24 -32.38 -22.69 14.97
C SER A 24 -32.93 -23.49 16.14
N VAL A 25 -33.13 -22.88 17.33
CA VAL A 25 -33.71 -23.59 18.49
C VAL A 25 -35.25 -23.55 18.49
N GLU A 26 -35.87 -22.52 17.89
CA GLU A 26 -37.33 -22.48 17.69
C GLU A 26 -37.81 -23.61 16.76
N ASN A 27 -37.00 -24.01 15.78
CA ASN A 27 -37.32 -25.10 14.87
C ASN A 27 -37.23 -26.50 15.52
N ILE A 28 -36.61 -26.62 16.70
CA ILE A 28 -36.41 -27.90 17.41
C ILE A 28 -37.48 -28.12 18.50
N VAL A 29 -38.04 -27.05 19.09
CA VAL A 29 -39.01 -27.17 20.20
C VAL A 29 -40.46 -27.43 19.76
N ASN A 30 -40.71 -27.58 18.45
CA ASN A 30 -42.05 -27.87 17.92
C ASN A 30 -42.22 -29.33 17.43
N GLY A 31 -41.32 -30.24 17.82
CA GLY A 31 -41.36 -31.65 17.42
C GLY A 31 -41.57 -32.63 18.58
N ASN A 32 -42.78 -33.15 18.74
CA ASN A 32 -43.00 -34.50 19.25
C ASN A 32 -44.11 -35.23 18.47
N SER A 33 -43.68 -36.26 17.71
CA SER A 33 -44.29 -37.57 17.35
C SER A 33 -45.78 -37.63 16.97
N ASN A 34 -46.24 -38.27 15.88
CA ASN A 34 -45.89 -39.57 15.30
C ASN A 34 -46.62 -39.75 13.94
N GLY A 35 -46.06 -40.49 12.97
CA GLY A 35 -46.86 -40.93 11.80
C GLY A 35 -46.09 -41.39 10.57
N SER A 36 -46.07 -42.70 10.33
CA SER A 36 -45.52 -43.42 9.18
C SER A 36 -46.04 -42.93 7.82
N GLY A 37 -45.14 -42.76 6.83
CA GLY A 37 -45.51 -42.51 5.44
C GLY A 37 -44.32 -42.38 4.49
N LYS A 38 -43.92 -43.53 3.92
CA LYS A 38 -43.33 -43.80 2.59
C LYS A 38 -43.42 -42.58 1.61
N GLN A 39 -42.50 -42.27 0.71
CA GLN A 39 -41.54 -43.05 -0.07
C GLN A 39 -40.72 -42.03 -0.91
N ALA A 40 -39.54 -42.43 -1.40
CA ALA A 40 -39.01 -42.21 -2.78
C ALA A 40 -39.05 -40.78 -3.40
N VAL A 41 -38.05 -40.26 -4.11
CA VAL A 41 -37.00 -40.89 -4.92
C VAL A 41 -36.09 -39.77 -5.48
N THR A 42 -34.80 -40.06 -5.49
CA THR A 42 -33.76 -39.80 -6.50
C THR A 42 -33.38 -38.39 -6.99
N THR A 43 -32.05 -38.20 -6.93
CA THR A 43 -31.14 -37.72 -7.98
C THR A 43 -31.39 -36.36 -8.63
N GLY A 44 -30.43 -35.47 -8.37
CA GLY A 44 -30.09 -34.35 -9.23
C GLY A 44 -28.64 -33.95 -8.98
N ALA A 45 -27.70 -34.86 -9.29
CA ALA A 45 -26.31 -34.48 -9.53
C ALA A 45 -26.25 -33.82 -10.91
N VAL A 46 -25.77 -32.59 -10.96
CA VAL A 46 -25.17 -31.99 -12.15
C VAL A 46 -23.93 -31.24 -11.71
N ASP A 47 -22.82 -31.96 -11.85
CA ASP A 47 -21.50 -31.41 -12.11
C ASP A 47 -21.57 -30.66 -13.45
N VAL A 48 -21.23 -29.37 -13.45
CA VAL A 48 -20.80 -28.66 -14.66
C VAL A 48 -19.46 -28.02 -14.36
N GLN A 49 -18.47 -28.69 -14.93
CA GLN A 49 -17.09 -28.34 -15.05
C GLN A 49 -16.84 -27.16 -15.98
N VAL A 50 -15.73 -26.47 -15.67
CA VAL A 50 -14.75 -25.85 -16.59
C VAL A 50 -15.04 -24.44 -17.12
N GLY A 51 -14.08 -23.57 -16.83
CA GLY A 51 -13.91 -22.27 -17.48
C GLY A 51 -12.77 -21.44 -16.91
N THR A 52 -11.61 -22.05 -16.60
CA THR A 52 -10.36 -21.29 -16.46
C THR A 52 -10.02 -20.71 -17.82
N VAL A 53 -10.03 -19.38 -17.95
CA VAL A 53 -9.25 -18.73 -19.00
C VAL A 53 -8.55 -17.53 -18.41
N GLU A 54 -7.24 -17.70 -18.27
CA GLU A 54 -6.26 -16.66 -18.04
C GLU A 54 -6.41 -15.58 -19.10
N VAL A 55 -6.59 -14.32 -18.70
CA VAL A 55 -6.24 -13.19 -19.58
C VAL A 55 -4.90 -12.65 -19.13
N LYS A 56 -3.92 -13.42 -19.60
CA LYS A 56 -2.58 -13.05 -20.02
C LYS A 56 -2.34 -11.54 -20.08
N SER A 57 -1.61 -11.11 -19.06
CA SER A 57 -0.57 -10.09 -19.13
C SER A 57 0.08 -10.02 -20.52
N VAL A 58 0.03 -8.84 -21.13
CA VAL A 58 0.98 -8.45 -22.17
C VAL A 58 1.71 -7.21 -21.66
N CYS A 59 2.88 -7.47 -21.08
CA CYS A 59 3.91 -6.47 -20.85
C CYS A 59 4.72 -6.35 -22.15
N ALA A 60 4.65 -5.18 -22.79
CA ALA A 60 5.58 -4.83 -23.85
C ALA A 60 6.98 -4.67 -23.22
N GLN A 61 7.90 -5.49 -23.71
CA GLN A 61 9.29 -5.50 -23.31
C GLN A 61 9.97 -4.17 -23.69
N SER A 62 10.68 -3.57 -22.74
CA SER A 62 11.81 -2.71 -23.06
C SER A 62 13.01 -3.21 -22.27
N SER A 63 13.91 -3.82 -23.03
CA SER A 63 15.23 -4.28 -22.64
C SER A 63 16.16 -3.10 -22.44
N VAL A 64 16.68 -2.94 -21.22
CA VAL A 64 18.02 -2.37 -21.02
C VAL A 64 18.73 -3.20 -19.95
N ASP A 65 19.68 -3.96 -20.47
CA ASP A 65 20.78 -4.62 -19.78
C ASP A 65 21.55 -3.62 -18.89
N SER A 66 21.79 -3.99 -17.63
CA SER A 66 23.07 -3.73 -16.94
C SER A 66 23.14 -4.49 -15.63
N SER A 67 24.24 -5.22 -15.53
CA SER A 67 24.58 -6.29 -14.59
C SER A 67 24.88 -5.84 -13.14
N SER A 68 24.47 -6.74 -12.24
CA SER A 68 25.09 -7.20 -10.98
C SER A 68 25.29 -6.26 -9.79
N GLY A 69 24.73 -6.68 -8.66
CA GLY A 69 25.16 -6.30 -7.31
C GLY A 69 24.07 -6.50 -6.27
N GLU A 70 23.81 -7.74 -5.88
CA GLU A 70 22.84 -8.11 -4.85
C GLU A 70 23.20 -7.54 -3.47
N THR A 71 22.26 -6.84 -2.84
CA THR A 71 22.00 -7.00 -1.41
C THR A 71 20.49 -6.99 -1.20
N LEU A 72 19.97 -8.17 -0.91
CA LEU A 72 18.62 -8.42 -0.42
C LEU A 72 18.39 -7.63 0.87
N GLU A 73 17.47 -6.67 0.83
CA GLU A 73 16.78 -6.21 2.04
C GLU A 73 15.28 -6.26 1.74
N MET A 74 14.69 -7.42 2.02
CA MET A 74 13.25 -7.57 2.19
C MET A 74 12.81 -6.76 3.41
N LYS A 75 12.64 -5.45 3.26
CA LYS A 75 12.09 -4.62 4.32
C LYS A 75 10.62 -4.33 4.11
N ALA A 76 9.84 -5.22 4.72
CA ALA A 76 8.60 -4.96 5.44
C ALA A 76 7.61 -3.94 4.82
N LYS A 77 6.48 -4.48 4.34
CA LYS A 77 5.13 -3.90 4.41
C LYS A 77 5.13 -2.37 4.49
N THR A 78 5.43 -1.71 3.37
CA THR A 78 5.36 -0.25 3.29
C THR A 78 3.91 0.16 3.54
N GLY A 79 3.65 0.64 4.75
CA GLY A 79 2.41 1.31 5.07
C GLY A 79 2.14 2.45 4.09
N PRO A 80 0.91 2.99 4.03
CA PRO A 80 0.57 4.03 3.06
C PRO A 80 1.55 5.20 3.16
N SER A 81 2.29 5.48 2.08
CA SER A 81 3.20 6.63 1.99
C SER A 81 2.41 7.92 2.28
N ARG A 82 2.86 8.68 3.28
CA ARG A 82 2.21 9.88 3.79
C ARG A 82 3.22 11.04 3.87
N CYS A 83 2.70 12.24 3.68
CA CYS A 83 3.45 13.48 3.88
C CYS A 83 3.94 13.61 5.33
N ALA A 84 5.21 13.93 5.55
CA ALA A 84 5.76 14.10 6.90
C ALA A 84 5.14 15.31 7.64
N THR A 85 4.80 16.40 6.93
CA THR A 85 4.21 17.60 7.54
C THR A 85 2.72 17.44 7.84
N CYS A 86 1.90 17.10 6.83
CA CYS A 86 0.44 17.10 6.95
C CYS A 86 -0.20 15.71 7.04
N ARG A 87 0.59 14.63 7.01
CA ARG A 87 0.14 13.22 7.07
C ARG A 87 -0.88 12.81 6.00
N LYS A 88 -1.11 13.65 4.98
CA LYS A 88 -1.90 13.33 3.79
C LYS A 88 -1.27 12.13 3.08
N ARG A 89 -2.09 11.18 2.61
CA ARG A 89 -1.60 10.06 1.80
C ARG A 89 -1.06 10.60 0.47
N VAL A 90 0.20 10.28 0.17
CA VAL A 90 0.87 10.68 -1.07
C VAL A 90 1.17 9.50 -1.98
N GLY A 91 1.16 8.25 -1.47
CA GLY A 91 1.31 7.06 -2.31
C GLY A 91 2.57 7.11 -3.19
N LEU A 92 2.41 6.81 -4.48
CA LEU A 92 3.46 6.88 -5.50
C LEU A 92 3.80 8.32 -5.94
N THR A 93 2.94 9.30 -5.68
CA THR A 93 3.12 10.70 -6.10
C THR A 93 3.78 11.57 -5.01
N GLY A 94 4.35 10.94 -3.98
CA GLY A 94 5.13 11.63 -2.95
C GLY A 94 6.44 12.19 -3.51
N PHE A 95 6.78 13.40 -3.11
CA PHE A 95 8.06 14.01 -3.42
C PHE A 95 9.06 13.71 -2.30
N SER A 96 10.20 13.12 -2.63
CA SER A 96 11.31 12.96 -1.70
C SER A 96 12.05 14.28 -1.55
N CYS A 97 12.35 14.66 -0.31
CA CYS A 97 13.25 15.76 0.00
C CYS A 97 14.65 15.23 0.32
N LYS A 98 15.67 16.09 0.23
CA LYS A 98 17.06 15.76 0.59
C LYS A 98 17.22 15.41 2.07
N CYS A 99 16.31 15.84 2.92
CA CYS A 99 16.26 15.42 4.33
C CYS A 99 15.75 13.97 4.54
N GLY A 100 15.43 13.24 3.47
CA GLY A 100 15.00 11.83 3.53
C GLY A 100 13.49 11.62 3.74
N ASN A 101 12.72 12.69 3.97
CA ASN A 101 11.28 12.61 4.16
C ASN A 101 10.49 12.70 2.84
N LEU A 102 9.27 12.18 2.87
CA LEU A 102 8.29 12.23 1.76
C LEU A 102 7.23 13.29 2.03
N PHE A 103 6.90 14.08 1.00
CA PHE A 103 5.96 15.20 1.10
C PHE A 103 4.93 15.21 -0.03
N CYS A 104 3.80 15.89 0.18
CA CYS A 104 2.83 16.18 -0.87
C CYS A 104 3.25 17.40 -1.70
N ALA A 105 2.57 17.67 -2.82
CA ALA A 105 2.88 18.78 -3.73
C ALA A 105 3.01 20.15 -3.01
N MET A 106 2.20 20.40 -1.98
CA MET A 106 2.22 21.65 -1.22
C MET A 106 3.41 21.77 -0.26
N HIS A 107 3.92 20.65 0.27
CA HIS A 107 5.01 20.64 1.26
C HIS A 107 6.35 20.19 0.65
N ARG A 108 6.43 20.16 -0.69
CA ARG A 108 7.61 19.69 -1.43
C ARG A 108 8.85 20.55 -1.19
N TYR A 109 8.68 21.87 -1.12
CA TYR A 109 9.79 22.82 -1.01
C TYR A 109 10.33 22.92 0.41
N SER A 110 11.63 23.19 0.54
CA SER A 110 12.34 23.31 1.82
C SER A 110 11.83 24.43 2.71
N ASP A 111 11.09 25.41 2.18
CA ASP A 111 10.50 26.49 2.98
C ASP A 111 9.14 26.09 3.59
N LYS A 112 8.58 24.96 3.15
CA LYS A 112 7.26 24.46 3.57
C LYS A 112 7.34 23.38 4.63
N HIS A 113 8.55 23.00 5.00
CA HIS A 113 8.84 22.10 6.11
C HIS A 113 10.18 22.54 6.71
N ASP A 114 10.40 22.33 8.00
CA ASP A 114 11.68 22.69 8.63
C ASP A 114 12.77 21.70 8.19
N CYS A 115 13.28 21.87 6.96
CA CYS A 115 14.25 20.97 6.35
C CYS A 115 15.61 21.12 7.06
N PRO A 116 16.13 20.08 7.73
CA PRO A 116 17.44 20.14 8.39
C PRO A 116 18.62 20.08 7.40
N PHE A 117 18.36 19.93 6.10
CA PHE A 117 19.40 19.82 5.09
C PHE A 117 19.93 21.21 4.73
N ASP A 118 21.25 21.40 4.85
CA ASP A 118 21.90 22.64 4.47
C ASP A 118 22.17 22.71 2.96
N TYR A 119 21.29 23.41 2.25
CA TYR A 119 21.42 23.64 0.81
C TYR A 119 22.55 24.62 0.46
N ARG A 120 22.99 25.47 1.41
CA ARG A 120 23.95 26.54 1.12
C ARG A 120 25.36 25.98 0.99
N THR A 121 25.80 25.20 1.97
CA THR A 121 27.13 24.57 1.96
C THR A 121 27.28 23.65 0.75
N VAL A 122 26.30 22.77 0.52
CA VAL A 122 26.32 21.85 -0.62
C VAL A 122 26.32 22.61 -1.96
N GLY A 123 25.62 23.74 -2.05
CA GLY A 123 25.64 24.61 -3.22
C GLY A 123 27.00 25.29 -3.43
N GLN A 124 27.60 25.82 -2.37
CA GLN A 124 28.92 26.46 -2.40
C GLN A 124 30.01 25.47 -2.80
N ASP A 125 30.01 24.27 -2.24
CA ASP A 125 30.98 23.23 -2.57
C ASP A 125 30.87 22.80 -4.03
N ALA A 126 29.65 22.68 -4.56
CA ALA A 126 29.42 22.36 -5.97
C ALA A 126 29.93 23.48 -6.90
N ILE A 127 29.70 24.74 -6.53
CA ILE A 127 30.21 25.90 -7.29
C ILE A 127 31.73 25.96 -7.23
N ALA A 128 32.32 25.82 -6.04
CA ALA A 128 33.77 25.84 -5.84
C ALA A 128 34.46 24.74 -6.66
N LYS A 129 33.86 23.54 -6.72
CA LYS A 129 34.34 22.42 -7.53
C LYS A 129 34.20 22.68 -9.04
N ALA A 130 33.18 23.43 -9.46
CA ALA A 130 32.94 23.75 -10.87
C ALA A 130 33.77 24.94 -11.37
N ASN A 131 34.23 25.82 -10.48
CA ASN A 131 35.00 27.01 -10.85
C ASN A 131 36.38 26.62 -11.41
N PRO A 132 36.72 27.02 -12.65
CA PRO A 132 38.03 26.77 -13.20
C PRO A 132 39.10 27.57 -12.46
N VAL A 133 40.27 26.96 -12.29
CA VAL A 133 41.41 27.61 -11.63
C VAL A 133 42.03 28.61 -12.61
N ILE A 134 41.74 29.90 -12.43
CA ILE A 134 42.35 30.97 -13.20
C ILE A 134 43.70 31.31 -12.55
N LYS A 135 44.78 30.75 -13.08
CA LYS A 135 46.16 31.16 -12.75
C LYS A 135 46.81 31.68 -14.03
N ALA A 136 47.24 32.94 -14.01
CA ALA A 136 48.08 33.48 -15.06
C ALA A 136 49.54 33.20 -14.72
N ASP A 137 50.33 32.83 -15.73
CA ASP A 137 51.77 32.68 -15.57
C ASP A 137 52.40 34.05 -15.31
N LYS A 138 53.33 34.09 -14.34
CA LYS A 138 54.06 35.31 -14.02
C LYS A 138 54.99 35.62 -15.19
N LEU A 139 54.75 36.73 -15.88
CA LEU A 139 55.63 37.17 -16.97
C LEU A 139 56.98 37.62 -16.40
N ASP A 140 58.06 37.13 -17.01
CA ASP A 140 59.41 37.56 -16.68
C ASP A 140 59.69 38.95 -17.26
N LYS A 141 60.43 39.77 -16.49
CA LYS A 141 60.80 41.12 -16.89
C LYS A 141 61.80 41.08 -18.05
N ILE A 142 61.53 41.87 -19.09
CA ILE A 142 62.43 42.18 -20.21
C ILE A 142 63.46 43.19 -19.74
#